data_AF-S0F9G6-F1
#
_entry.id   AF-S0F9G6-F1
#
_cell.length_a   1.000
_cell.length_b   1.000
_cell.length_c   1.000
_cell.angle_alpha   90.00
_cell.angle_beta   90.00
_cell.angle_gamma   90.00
#
_symmetry.space_group_name_H-M   'P 1'
#
loop_
_entity.id
_entity.type
_entity.pdbx_description
1 polymer ?
#
loop_
_entity_poly.entity_id
_entity_poly.type
_entity_poly.pdbx_seq_one_letter_code
_entity_poly.pdbx_strand_id
1 'polypeptide(L)'
;MGGAGEDTVLARVGEGIVSSIGSSENHKSVLENPDSISKLVLRKGLDAGTAFEILSIDIADIDIGRNIGAALQMDQANADKNIAQAKAEERRAMAVALEQEMKAKAEEARANVIQAEAEVPKAMAEAFRSGNLGIMDYYRMKNIQADTDMRSSIARPDSHPASHDPIGK
;
A
#
# COMPACT_ATOMS: atom_id res chain seq x y z
N MET A 1 62.94 -5.32 -39.35
CA MET A 1 61.99 -4.73 -38.38
C MET A 1 60.60 -5.01 -38.91
N GLY A 2 59.85 -5.89 -38.24
CA GLY A 2 58.47 -6.21 -38.62
C GLY A 2 57.55 -5.11 -38.09
N GLY A 3 56.99 -4.31 -39.00
CA GLY A 3 55.95 -3.34 -38.65
C GLY A 3 54.69 -4.05 -38.17
N ALA A 4 53.89 -3.37 -37.37
CA ALA A 4 52.57 -3.86 -37.00
C ALA A 4 51.71 -4.03 -38.27
N GLY A 5 51.17 -5.23 -38.47
CA GLY A 5 50.34 -5.59 -39.61
C GLY A 5 48.89 -5.12 -39.48
N GLU A 6 48.07 -5.47 -40.47
CA GLU A 6 46.65 -5.10 -40.56
C GLU A 6 45.84 -5.55 -39.33
N ASP A 7 46.07 -6.76 -38.84
CA ASP A 7 45.39 -7.31 -37.65
C ASP A 7 45.59 -6.43 -36.40
N THR A 8 46.78 -5.84 -36.26
CA THR A 8 47.09 -4.95 -35.13
C THR A 8 46.32 -3.63 -35.23
N VAL A 9 46.15 -3.09 -36.44
CA VAL A 9 45.33 -1.89 -36.67
C VAL A 9 43.88 -2.19 -36.36
N LEU A 10 43.35 -3.31 -36.83
CA LEU A 10 41.96 -3.72 -36.59
C LEU A 10 41.66 -3.88 -35.10
N ALA A 11 42.58 -4.53 -34.36
CA ALA A 11 42.44 -4.70 -32.91
C ALA A 11 42.44 -3.36 -32.15
N ARG A 12 43.33 -2.43 -32.54
CA ARG A 12 43.40 -1.08 -31.95
C ARG A 12 42.15 -0.24 -32.24
N VAL A 13 41.58 -0.35 -33.44
CA VAL A 13 40.30 0.29 -33.79
C VAL A 13 39.17 -0.29 -32.93
N GLY A 14 39.10 -1.61 -32.80
CA GLY A 14 38.12 -2.28 -31.94
C GLY A 14 38.21 -1.83 -30.48
N GLU A 15 39.42 -1.82 -29.90
CA GLU A 15 39.65 -1.34 -28.54
C GLU A 15 39.27 0.13 -28.38
N GLY A 16 39.65 0.98 -29.34
CA GLY A 16 39.35 2.41 -29.35
C GLY A 16 37.84 2.68 -29.31
N ILE A 17 37.05 1.93 -30.10
CA ILE A 17 35.59 2.03 -30.14
C ILE A 17 34.98 1.62 -28.79
N VAL A 18 35.35 0.43 -28.28
CA VAL A 18 34.82 -0.09 -27.00
C VAL A 18 35.17 0.83 -25.84
N SER A 19 36.40 1.34 -25.80
CA SER A 19 36.85 2.30 -24.79
C SER A 19 36.06 3.60 -24.83
N SER A 20 35.77 4.12 -26.03
CA SER A 20 35.03 5.38 -26.20
C SER A 20 33.57 5.26 -25.77
N ILE A 21 32.94 4.11 -26.04
CA ILE A 21 31.58 3.80 -25.56
C ILE A 21 31.59 3.64 -24.03
N GLY A 22 32.57 2.90 -23.49
CA GLY A 22 32.68 2.65 -22.05
C GLY A 22 33.03 3.87 -21.21
N SER A 23 33.74 4.85 -21.77
CA SER A 23 34.08 6.11 -21.10
C SER A 23 32.98 7.18 -21.20
N SER A 24 31.89 6.91 -21.93
CA SER A 24 30.80 7.88 -22.09
C SER A 24 29.92 7.89 -20.84
N GLU A 25 29.57 9.09 -20.36
CA GLU A 25 28.77 9.27 -19.13
C GLU A 25 27.38 8.65 -19.24
N ASN A 26 26.81 8.63 -20.44
CA ASN A 26 25.49 8.08 -20.67
C ASN A 26 25.45 7.36 -22.02
N HIS A 27 24.89 6.16 -22.05
CA HIS A 27 24.74 5.41 -23.30
C HIS A 27 23.89 6.18 -24.33
N LYS A 28 22.96 7.03 -23.86
CA LYS A 28 22.13 7.90 -24.72
C LYS A 28 22.94 8.91 -25.53
N SER A 29 24.00 9.51 -24.97
CA SER A 29 24.77 10.52 -25.69
C SER A 29 25.51 9.93 -26.89
N VAL A 30 25.91 8.67 -26.78
CA VAL A 30 26.55 7.90 -27.86
C VAL A 30 25.55 7.58 -28.96
N LEU A 31 24.31 7.23 -28.59
CA LEU A 31 23.23 6.94 -29.54
C LEU A 31 22.73 8.18 -30.28
N GLU A 32 22.75 9.35 -29.64
CA GLU A 32 22.34 10.61 -30.28
C GLU A 32 23.32 11.05 -31.38
N ASN A 33 24.62 10.76 -31.22
CA ASN A 33 25.67 11.17 -32.16
C ASN A 33 26.76 10.09 -32.28
N PRO A 34 26.52 8.99 -33.03
CA PRO A 34 27.46 7.88 -33.11
C PRO A 34 28.78 8.24 -33.79
N ASP A 35 28.77 9.18 -34.73
CA ASP A 35 29.97 9.71 -35.39
C ASP A 35 30.97 10.37 -34.43
N SER A 36 30.54 10.72 -33.22
CA SER A 36 31.45 11.23 -32.19
C SER A 36 32.48 10.18 -31.76
N ILE A 37 32.10 8.89 -31.78
CA ILE A 37 32.98 7.76 -31.49
C ILE A 37 34.10 7.70 -32.53
N SER A 38 33.76 7.66 -33.81
CA SER A 38 34.74 7.52 -34.89
C SER A 38 35.75 8.67 -34.88
N LYS A 39 35.29 9.92 -34.69
CA LYS A 39 36.16 11.10 -34.58
C LYS A 39 37.07 11.08 -33.35
N LEU A 40 36.59 10.56 -32.22
CA LEU A 40 37.40 10.43 -31.01
C LEU A 40 38.47 9.35 -31.18
N VAL A 41 38.10 8.23 -31.79
CA VAL A 41 38.97 7.08 -32.05
C VAL A 41 40.03 7.40 -33.09
N LEU A 42 39.68 8.11 -34.17
CA LEU A 42 40.63 8.58 -35.19
C LEU A 42 41.69 9.53 -34.59
N ARG A 43 41.29 10.42 -33.67
CA ARG A 43 42.21 11.35 -32.98
C ARG A 43 43.23 10.68 -32.07
N LYS A 44 43.00 9.42 -31.65
CA LYS A 44 43.95 8.67 -30.81
C LYS A 44 45.16 8.13 -31.58
N GLY A 45 45.22 8.28 -32.92
CA GLY A 45 46.40 7.92 -33.73
C GLY A 45 46.67 6.41 -33.74
N LEU A 46 45.66 5.62 -34.10
CA LEU A 46 45.70 4.15 -34.04
C LEU A 46 46.63 3.51 -35.08
N ASP A 47 46.90 4.24 -36.16
CA ASP A 47 47.80 3.95 -37.26
C ASP A 47 49.29 4.19 -36.92
N ALA A 48 49.60 4.75 -35.75
CA ALA A 48 50.97 5.01 -35.32
C ALA A 48 51.83 3.74 -35.29
N GLY A 49 52.96 3.79 -36.00
CA GLY A 49 53.92 2.67 -36.09
C GLY A 49 53.50 1.53 -37.03
N THR A 50 52.54 1.78 -37.92
CA THR A 50 52.08 0.83 -38.95
C THR A 50 52.36 1.39 -40.35
N ALA A 51 52.28 0.55 -41.38
CA ALA A 51 52.39 0.98 -42.78
C ALA A 51 51.03 1.40 -43.38
N PHE A 52 49.99 1.47 -42.55
CA PHE A 52 48.62 1.74 -42.95
C PHE A 52 48.19 3.12 -42.45
N GLU A 53 47.31 3.78 -43.19
CA GLU A 53 46.69 5.05 -42.82
C GLU A 53 45.18 4.86 -42.76
N ILE A 54 44.54 5.29 -41.68
CA ILE A 54 43.08 5.19 -41.53
C ILE A 54 42.44 6.44 -42.11
N LEU A 55 41.69 6.29 -43.21
CA LEU A 55 41.03 7.41 -43.86
C LEU A 55 39.75 7.84 -43.13
N SER A 56 38.83 6.89 -42.92
CA SER A 56 37.57 7.11 -42.18
C SER A 56 37.18 5.85 -41.41
N ILE A 57 36.40 6.06 -40.36
CA ILE A 57 35.69 5.02 -39.64
C ILE A 57 34.22 5.41 -39.68
N ASP A 58 33.42 4.63 -40.40
CA ASP A 58 32.00 4.89 -40.57
C ASP A 58 31.18 3.84 -39.80
N ILE A 59 30.11 4.29 -39.14
CA ILE A 59 29.23 3.41 -38.38
C ILE A 59 28.00 3.14 -39.25
N ALA A 60 27.78 1.87 -39.60
CA ALA A 60 26.68 1.47 -40.46
C ALA A 60 25.36 1.28 -39.69
N ASP A 61 25.42 0.65 -38.52
CA ASP A 61 24.25 0.38 -37.68
C ASP A 61 24.64 0.22 -36.21
N ILE A 62 23.70 0.47 -35.30
CA ILE A 62 23.87 0.29 -33.85
C ILE A 62 22.67 -0.47 -33.30
N ASP A 63 22.92 -1.69 -32.87
CA ASP A 63 21.94 -2.50 -32.16
C ASP A 63 22.00 -2.25 -30.65
N ILE A 64 20.87 -1.83 -30.09
CA ILE A 64 20.69 -1.74 -28.63
C ILE A 64 20.09 -3.06 -28.16
N GLY A 65 20.78 -3.72 -27.24
CA GLY A 65 20.28 -4.92 -26.57
C GLY A 65 19.18 -4.62 -25.54
N ARG A 66 19.10 -5.45 -24.50
CA ARG A 66 18.13 -5.24 -23.42
C ARG A 66 18.53 -4.04 -22.55
N ASN A 67 17.59 -3.13 -22.34
CA ASN A 67 17.76 -2.02 -21.39
C ASN A 67 17.55 -2.52 -19.96
N ILE A 68 18.65 -3.01 -19.35
CA ILE A 68 18.66 -3.55 -17.99
C ILE A 68 18.22 -2.48 -16.96
N GLY A 69 18.57 -1.21 -17.19
CA GLY A 69 18.19 -0.11 -16.30
C GLY A 69 16.67 0.12 -16.26
N ALA A 70 16.01 0.12 -17.42
CA ALA A 70 14.55 0.24 -17.49
C ALA A 70 13.85 -0.97 -16.86
N ALA A 71 14.37 -2.19 -17.08
CA ALA A 71 13.84 -3.39 -16.47
C ALA A 71 13.97 -3.36 -14.93
N LEU A 72 15.14 -3.00 -14.41
CA LEU A 72 15.35 -2.85 -12.97
C LEU A 72 14.45 -1.78 -12.36
N GLN A 73 14.25 -0.65 -13.04
CA GLN A 73 13.33 0.40 -12.59
C GLN A 73 11.87 -0.08 -12.56
N MET A 74 11.45 -0.86 -13.56
CA MET A 74 10.12 -1.48 -13.57
C MET A 74 9.96 -2.50 -12.44
N ASP A 75 10.97 -3.33 -12.21
CA ASP A 75 10.96 -4.33 -11.14
C ASP A 75 10.91 -3.66 -9.75
N GLN A 76 11.68 -2.59 -9.56
CA GLN A 76 11.66 -1.80 -8.33
C GLN A 76 10.28 -1.17 -8.11
N ALA A 77 9.68 -0.57 -9.14
CA ALA A 77 8.34 0.01 -9.05
C ALA A 77 7.26 -1.07 -8.75
N ASN A 78 7.39 -2.26 -9.32
CA ASN A 78 6.50 -3.38 -9.03
C ASN A 78 6.65 -3.89 -7.60
N ALA A 79 7.89 -3.98 -7.09
CA ALA A 79 8.14 -4.32 -5.70
C ALA A 79 7.53 -3.29 -4.74
N ASP A 80 7.72 -1.99 -5.01
CA ASP A 80 7.12 -0.90 -4.23
C ASP A 80 5.59 -0.96 -4.24
N LYS A 81 4.99 -1.23 -5.41
CA LYS A 81 3.55 -1.44 -5.55
C LYS A 81 3.06 -2.61 -4.68
N ASN A 82 3.76 -3.73 -4.70
CA ASN A 82 3.39 -4.91 -3.92
C ASN A 82 3.49 -4.65 -2.41
N ILE A 83 4.55 -3.96 -1.96
CA ILE A 83 4.72 -3.55 -0.56
C ILE A 83 3.57 -2.61 -0.14
N ALA A 84 3.22 -1.65 -0.98
CA ALA A 84 2.12 -0.72 -0.70
C ALA A 84 0.77 -1.44 -0.62
N GLN A 85 0.52 -2.40 -1.51
CA GLN A 85 -0.70 -3.22 -1.49
C GLN A 85 -0.78 -4.10 -0.23
N ALA A 86 0.31 -4.79 0.13
CA ALA A 86 0.36 -5.61 1.34
C ALA A 86 0.09 -4.77 2.60
N LYS A 87 0.70 -3.58 2.70
CA LYS A 87 0.46 -2.66 3.84
C LYS A 87 -0.97 -2.15 3.90
N ALA A 88 -1.62 -1.93 2.75
CA ALA A 88 -3.01 -1.53 2.70
C ALA A 88 -3.94 -2.67 3.15
N GLU A 89 -3.62 -3.91 2.78
CA GLU A 89 -4.36 -5.10 3.20
C GLU A 89 -4.19 -5.37 4.71
N GLU A 90 -2.96 -5.26 5.23
CA GLU A 90 -2.66 -5.37 6.66
C GLU A 90 -3.50 -4.38 7.48
N ARG A 91 -3.60 -3.12 7.04
CA ARG A 91 -4.44 -2.11 7.69
C ARG A 91 -5.93 -2.47 7.66
N ARG A 92 -6.42 -3.04 6.56
CA ARG A 92 -7.83 -3.49 6.47
C ARG A 92 -8.08 -4.64 7.44
N ALA A 93 -7.18 -5.61 7.50
CA ALA A 93 -7.29 -6.74 8.42
C ALA A 93 -7.30 -6.28 9.88
N MET A 94 -6.40 -5.35 10.25
CA MET A 94 -6.38 -4.76 11.59
C MET A 94 -7.67 -4.00 11.91
N ALA A 95 -8.22 -3.23 10.97
CA ALA A 95 -9.46 -2.50 11.17
C ALA A 95 -10.65 -3.45 11.44
N VAL A 96 -10.74 -4.54 10.67
CA VAL A 96 -11.77 -5.57 10.88
C VAL A 96 -11.59 -6.26 12.24
N ALA A 97 -10.36 -6.61 12.61
CA ALA A 97 -10.08 -7.22 13.91
C ALA A 97 -10.48 -6.29 15.08
N LEU A 98 -10.16 -5.00 14.98
CA LEU A 98 -10.54 -4.00 15.97
C LEU A 98 -12.06 -3.82 16.04
N GLU A 99 -12.76 -3.82 14.91
CA GLU A 99 -14.22 -3.78 14.89
C GLU A 99 -14.83 -4.99 15.61
N GLN A 100 -14.29 -6.20 15.39
CA GLN A 100 -14.75 -7.41 16.07
C GLN A 100 -14.44 -7.37 17.57
N GLU A 101 -13.26 -6.89 17.97
CA GLU A 101 -12.89 -6.71 19.38
C GLU A 101 -13.86 -5.74 20.08
N MET A 102 -14.20 -4.63 19.42
CA MET A 102 -15.16 -3.64 19.95
C MET A 102 -16.58 -4.21 20.06
N LYS A 103 -17.02 -5.03 19.10
CA LYS A 103 -18.30 -5.74 19.18
C LYS A 103 -18.32 -6.70 20.37
N ALA A 104 -17.27 -7.50 20.54
CA ALA A 104 -17.15 -8.42 21.68
C ALA A 104 -17.19 -7.69 23.02
N LYS A 105 -16.45 -6.57 23.16
CA LYS A 105 -16.49 -5.72 24.36
C LYS A 105 -17.88 -5.12 24.63
N ALA A 106 -18.60 -4.72 23.58
CA ALA A 106 -19.96 -4.22 23.72
C ALA A 106 -20.93 -5.31 24.20
N GLU A 107 -20.78 -6.54 23.72
CA GLU A 107 -21.54 -7.69 24.19
C GLU A 107 -21.20 -8.06 25.63
N GLU A 108 -19.92 -8.08 25.99
CA GLU A 108 -19.46 -8.31 27.37
C GLU A 108 -20.01 -7.25 28.33
N ALA A 109 -19.95 -5.97 27.95
CA ALA A 109 -20.52 -4.89 28.74
C ALA A 109 -22.04 -5.04 28.92
N ARG A 110 -22.76 -5.44 27.86
CA ARG A 110 -24.21 -5.72 27.95
C ARG A 110 -24.49 -6.90 28.87
N ALA A 111 -23.71 -7.98 28.79
CA ALA A 111 -23.85 -9.13 29.68
C ALA A 111 -23.63 -8.73 31.15
N ASN A 112 -22.65 -7.88 31.43
CA ASN A 112 -22.40 -7.35 32.77
C ASN A 112 -23.57 -6.49 33.29
N VAL A 113 -24.17 -5.65 32.45
CA VAL A 113 -25.38 -4.89 32.83
C VAL A 113 -26.53 -5.84 33.17
N ILE A 114 -26.78 -6.83 32.33
CA ILE A 114 -27.84 -7.83 32.56
C ILE A 114 -27.59 -8.60 33.87
N GLN A 115 -26.34 -8.97 34.15
CA GLN A 115 -25.97 -9.64 35.38
C GLN A 115 -26.25 -8.77 36.61
N ALA A 116 -25.88 -7.49 36.57
CA ALA A 116 -26.17 -6.53 37.64
C ALA A 116 -27.68 -6.29 37.81
N GLU A 117 -28.44 -6.19 36.71
CA GLU A 117 -29.90 -6.08 36.75
C GLU A 117 -30.54 -7.32 37.36
N ALA A 118 -30.01 -8.51 37.07
CA ALA A 118 -30.52 -9.77 37.63
C ALA A 118 -30.25 -9.93 39.14
N GLU A 119 -29.30 -9.19 39.72
CA GLU A 119 -29.07 -9.16 41.16
C GLU A 119 -30.19 -8.41 41.90
N VAL A 120 -30.83 -7.41 41.28
CA VAL A 120 -31.90 -6.62 41.91
C VAL A 120 -33.13 -7.47 42.28
N PRO A 121 -33.71 -8.30 41.38
CA PRO A 121 -34.80 -9.21 41.74
C PRO A 121 -34.39 -10.26 42.78
N LYS A 122 -33.14 -10.74 42.73
CA LYS A 122 -32.64 -11.72 43.71
C LYS A 122 -32.59 -11.09 45.11
N ALA A 123 -32.01 -9.89 45.22
CA ALA A 123 -31.96 -9.15 46.48
C ALA A 123 -33.37 -8.79 46.99
N MET A 124 -34.29 -8.41 46.11
CA MET A 124 -35.70 -8.20 46.49
C MET A 124 -36.35 -9.49 47.01
N ALA A 125 -36.15 -10.62 46.33
CA ALA A 125 -36.68 -11.91 46.76
C ALA A 125 -36.11 -12.36 48.12
N GLU A 126 -34.84 -12.03 48.40
CA GLU A 126 -34.21 -12.27 49.69
C GLU A 126 -34.80 -11.35 50.77
N ALA A 127 -35.01 -10.06 50.49
CA ALA A 127 -35.66 -9.12 51.40
C ALA A 127 -37.09 -9.52 51.76
N PHE A 128 -37.85 -10.11 50.83
CA PHE A 128 -39.17 -10.69 51.11
C PHE A 128 -39.08 -11.91 52.02
N ARG A 129 -38.09 -12.80 51.83
CA ARG A 129 -37.90 -13.98 52.68
C ARG A 129 -37.42 -13.64 54.08
N SER A 130 -36.55 -12.65 54.22
CA SER A 130 -36.00 -12.22 55.51
C SER A 130 -36.97 -11.33 56.31
N GLY A 131 -38.12 -10.96 55.73
CA GLY A 131 -39.13 -10.13 56.38
C GLY A 131 -38.81 -8.63 56.42
N ASN A 132 -37.78 -8.19 55.69
CA ASN A 132 -37.36 -6.79 55.63
C ASN A 132 -38.22 -5.93 54.69
N LEU A 133 -39.02 -6.55 53.83
CA LEU A 133 -39.92 -5.87 52.90
C LEU A 133 -41.32 -6.48 52.95
N GLY A 134 -42.34 -5.67 53.22
CA GLY A 134 -43.73 -6.10 53.32
C GLY A 134 -44.45 -6.17 51.98
N ILE A 135 -45.53 -6.97 51.91
CA ILE A 135 -46.41 -7.06 50.73
C ILE A 135 -47.03 -5.70 50.39
N MET A 136 -47.40 -4.91 51.40
CA MET A 136 -47.95 -3.57 51.19
C MET A 136 -46.93 -2.59 50.60
N ASP A 137 -45.64 -2.74 50.93
CA ASP A 137 -44.56 -1.92 50.37
C ASP A 137 -44.32 -2.27 48.89
N TYR A 138 -44.41 -3.55 48.53
CA TYR A 138 -44.32 -4.00 47.14
C TYR A 138 -45.45 -3.45 46.27
N TYR A 139 -46.70 -3.51 46.75
CA TYR A 139 -47.84 -2.95 46.02
C TYR A 139 -47.71 -1.43 45.87
N ARG A 140 -47.21 -0.72 46.89
CA ARG A 140 -46.95 0.72 46.80
C ARG A 140 -45.88 1.04 45.76
N MET A 141 -44.78 0.27 45.73
CA MET A 141 -43.73 0.41 44.73
C MET A 141 -44.26 0.19 43.31
N LYS A 142 -45.05 -0.87 43.09
CA LYS A 142 -45.69 -1.14 41.79
C LYS A 142 -46.61 -0.01 41.33
N ASN A 143 -47.39 0.58 42.24
CA ASN A 143 -48.26 1.69 41.89
C ASN A 143 -47.46 2.94 41.49
N ILE A 144 -46.37 3.25 42.21
CA ILE A 144 -45.50 4.38 41.86
C ILE A 144 -44.82 4.15 40.51
N GLN A 145 -44.38 2.92 40.21
CA GLN A 145 -43.83 2.56 38.89
C GLN A 145 -44.87 2.75 37.79
N ALA A 146 -46.09 2.24 37.97
CA ALA A 146 -47.17 2.42 37.00
C ALA A 146 -47.51 3.89 36.74
N ASP A 147 -47.59 4.71 37.80
CA ASP A 147 -47.79 6.16 37.67
C ASP A 147 -46.62 6.85 36.94
N THR A 148 -45.40 6.40 37.18
CA THR A 148 -44.21 6.93 36.50
C THR A 148 -44.20 6.56 35.02
N ASP A 149 -44.52 5.32 34.68
CA ASP A 149 -44.62 4.84 33.30
C ASP A 149 -45.72 5.58 32.54
N MET A 150 -46.91 5.75 33.15
CA MET A 150 -48.00 6.56 32.59
C MET A 150 -47.59 8.02 32.37
N ARG A 151 -46.85 8.62 33.32
CA ARG A 151 -46.33 9.99 33.13
C ARG A 151 -45.32 10.07 32.00
N SER A 152 -44.44 9.08 31.89
CA SER A 152 -43.39 9.06 30.87
C SER A 152 -43.97 8.93 29.45
N SER A 153 -45.03 8.12 29.28
CA SER A 153 -45.72 7.94 28.01
C SER A 153 -46.57 9.15 27.62
N ILE A 154 -47.20 9.84 28.59
CA ILE A 154 -47.90 11.11 28.35
C ILE A 154 -46.91 12.23 27.99
N ALA A 155 -45.72 12.24 28.58
CA ALA A 155 -44.67 13.22 28.28
C ALA A 155 -43.97 12.98 26.93
N ARG A 156 -44.09 11.77 26.37
CA ARG A 156 -43.57 11.37 25.06
C ARG A 156 -44.68 10.70 24.25
N PRO A 157 -45.68 11.44 23.74
CA PRO A 157 -46.61 10.86 22.79
C PRO A 157 -45.80 10.36 21.58
N ASP A 158 -45.96 9.09 21.23
CA ASP A 158 -45.24 8.43 20.14
C ASP A 158 -45.15 9.34 18.91
N SER A 159 -43.95 9.87 18.67
CA SER A 159 -43.61 10.48 17.40
C SER A 159 -43.47 9.34 16.39
N HIS A 160 -44.60 8.88 15.84
CA HIS A 160 -44.62 8.11 14.61
C HIS A 160 -44.10 9.05 13.50
N PRO A 161 -42.91 8.83 12.91
CA PRO A 161 -42.61 9.46 11.64
C PRO A 161 -43.39 8.68 10.60
N ALA A 162 -44.32 9.34 9.92
CA ALA A 162 -44.87 8.84 8.67
C ALA A 162 -43.71 8.72 7.66
N SER A 163 -43.11 7.52 7.55
CA SER A 163 -42.20 7.19 6.47
C SER A 163 -43.02 6.99 5.20
N HIS A 164 -43.25 8.09 4.50
CA HIS A 164 -43.70 8.09 3.13
C HIS A 164 -42.55 7.61 2.25
N ASP A 165 -42.48 6.31 1.94
CA ASP A 165 -41.63 5.81 0.87
C ASP A 165 -42.25 6.19 -0.49
N PRO A 166 -41.60 7.01 -1.34
CA PRO A 166 -42.03 7.18 -2.70
C PRO A 166 -41.66 5.93 -3.50
N ILE A 167 -42.71 5.22 -3.95
CA ILE A 167 -42.61 4.17 -4.97
C ILE A 167 -42.05 4.77 -6.26
N GLY A 168 -40.94 4.19 -6.75
CA GLY A 168 -40.67 4.02 -8.17
C GLY A 168 -39.78 5.06 -8.85
N LYS A 169 -38.63 4.59 -9.35
CA LYS A 169 -38.37 4.40 -10.79
C LYS A 169 -37.26 3.38 -11.00
#